data_AF-A0A1H1PPS8-F1
#
_entry.id   AF-A0A1H1PPS8-F1
#
_cell.length_a   1.000
_cell.length_b   1.000
_cell.length_c   1.000
_cell.angle_alpha   90.00
_cell.angle_beta   90.00
_cell.angle_gamma   90.00
#
_symmetry.space_group_name_H-M   'P 1'
#
loop_
_entity.id
_entity.type
_entity.pdbx_description
1 polymer ?
#
loop_
_entity_poly.entity_id
_entity_poly.type
_entity_poly.pdbx_seq_one_letter_code
_entity_poly.pdbx_strand_id
1 'polypeptide(L)' 'MANYLDGYGKDHCSHCNKNRTPEGHDGCIGTLPNVMNACCAHGEDSVAYVQFDHKDYNSEPNKILLQGQEALAYIKNVKL' A
#
# COMPACT_ATOMS: atom_id res chain seq x y z
N MET A 1 -11.48 11.71 -11.78
CA MET A 1 -11.52 11.24 -10.39
C MET A 1 -11.03 9.81 -10.42
N ALA A 2 -9.86 9.52 -9.85
CA ALA A 2 -9.39 8.14 -9.75
C ALA A 2 -10.30 7.39 -8.77
N ASN A 3 -10.81 6.25 -9.20
CA ASN A 3 -11.57 5.35 -8.36
C ASN A 3 -10.58 4.38 -7.70
N TYR A 4 -10.77 4.04 -6.42
CA TYR A 4 -9.98 3.01 -5.75
C TYR A 4 -9.93 1.68 -6.54
N LEU A 5 -10.98 1.39 -7.30
CA LEU A 5 -11.06 0.23 -8.21
C LEU A 5 -10.01 0.25 -9.34
N ASP A 6 -9.54 1.43 -9.74
CA ASP A 6 -8.58 1.62 -10.84
C ASP A 6 -7.21 1.00 -10.52
N GLY A 7 -6.88 0.88 -9.23
CA GLY A 7 -5.70 0.17 -8.75
C GLY A 7 -6.01 -1.30 -8.38
N TYR A 8 -7.12 -1.54 -7.67
CA TYR A 8 -7.44 -2.86 -7.11
C TYR A 8 -7.69 -3.94 -8.18
N GLY A 9 -8.32 -3.58 -9.30
CA GLY A 9 -8.64 -4.51 -10.38
C GLY A 9 -7.45 -4.96 -11.24
N LYS A 10 -6.22 -4.52 -10.94
CA LYS A 10 -5.02 -4.86 -11.71
C LYS A 10 -4.31 -6.08 -11.13
N ASP A 11 -4.07 -7.08 -11.98
CA ASP A 11 -3.35 -8.30 -11.62
C ASP A 11 -1.83 -8.10 -11.49
N HIS A 12 -1.30 -7.04 -12.11
CA HIS A 12 0.12 -6.69 -12.09
C HIS A 12 0.34 -5.19 -11.82
N CYS A 13 1.48 -4.86 -11.25
CA CYS A 13 1.89 -3.47 -11.04
C CYS A 13 2.54 -2.90 -12.31
N SER A 14 2.07 -1.76 -12.83
CA SER A 14 2.64 -1.14 -14.04
C SER A 14 4.06 -0.57 -13.86
N HIS A 15 4.51 -0.33 -12.63
CA HIS A 15 5.85 0.18 -12.36
C HIS A 15 6.94 -0.91 -12.40
N CYS A 16 6.63 -2.12 -11.94
CA CYS A 16 7.61 -3.20 -11.81
C CYS A 16 7.25 -4.47 -12.58
N ASN A 17 6.08 -4.51 -13.21
CA ASN A 17 5.52 -5.64 -13.97
C ASN A 17 5.44 -6.95 -13.17
N LYS A 18 5.44 -6.88 -11.84
CA LYS A 18 5.24 -8.05 -10.98
C LYS A 18 3.76 -8.31 -10.78
N ASN A 19 3.39 -9.58 -10.88
CA ASN A 19 2.07 -10.09 -10.50
C ASN A 19 1.90 -10.07 -8.98
N ARG A 20 0.65 -10.21 -8.52
CA ARG A 20 0.36 -10.49 -7.11
C ARG A 20 1.10 -11.75 -6.62
N THR A 21 1.47 -11.79 -5.34
CA THR A 21 2.01 -12.99 -4.70
C THR A 21 0.91 -14.06 -4.58
N PRO A 22 1.24 -15.34 -4.34
CA PRO A 22 0.24 -16.40 -4.12
C PRO A 22 -0.75 -16.08 -2.98
N GLU A 23 -0.33 -15.29 -2.01
CA GLU A 23 -1.13 -14.81 -0.87
C GLU A 23 -2.04 -13.62 -1.24
N GLY A 24 -1.95 -13.09 -2.47
CA GLY A 24 -2.75 -11.98 -2.98
C GLY A 24 -2.15 -10.59 -2.79
N HIS A 25 -0.97 -10.47 -2.18
CA HIS A 25 -0.30 -9.18 -1.99
C HIS A 25 0.26 -8.63 -3.30
N ASP A 26 0.40 -7.32 -3.44
CA ASP A 26 1.02 -6.76 -4.64
C ASP A 26 2.50 -7.21 -4.70
N GLY A 27 2.93 -7.88 -5.78
CA GLY A 27 4.32 -8.38 -5.87
C GLY A 27 5.40 -7.30 -5.88
N CYS A 28 5.02 -6.03 -6.11
CA CYS A 28 5.89 -4.86 -5.93
C CYS A 28 6.35 -4.74 -4.47
N ILE A 29 5.44 -4.92 -3.52
CA ILE A 29 5.65 -4.65 -2.10
C ILE A 29 5.72 -5.92 -1.25
N GLY A 30 4.98 -6.98 -1.57
CA GLY A 30 4.91 -8.17 -0.73
C GLY A 30 4.41 -7.81 0.67
N THR A 31 5.09 -8.31 1.70
CA THR A 31 4.77 -8.03 3.11
C THR A 31 5.61 -6.88 3.64
N LEU A 32 5.00 -5.98 4.42
CA LEU A 32 5.67 -4.88 5.12
C LEU A 32 5.59 -5.11 6.64
N PRO A 33 6.66 -4.83 7.41
CA PRO A 33 6.64 -4.97 8.86
C PRO A 33 5.72 -3.91 9.51
N ASN A 34 5.00 -4.30 10.58
CA ASN A 34 4.10 -3.44 11.35
C ASN A 34 2.95 -2.80 10.53
N VAL A 35 2.68 -3.31 9.34
CA VAL A 35 1.60 -2.88 8.45
C VAL A 35 0.51 -3.95 8.43
N MET A 36 -0.74 -3.52 8.60
CA MET A 36 -1.90 -4.40 8.50
C MET A 36 -2.28 -4.63 7.04
N ASN A 37 -2.35 -3.56 6.23
CA ASN A 37 -2.65 -3.63 4.81
C ASN A 37 -1.85 -2.56 4.04
N ALA A 38 -1.45 -2.85 2.81
CA ALA A 38 -0.85 -1.84 1.93
C ALA A 38 -1.10 -2.17 0.46
N CYS A 39 -1.10 -1.14 -0.38
CA CYS A 39 -1.16 -1.25 -1.84
C CYS A 39 -0.25 -0.20 -2.47
N CYS A 40 0.57 -0.62 -3.43
CA CYS A 40 1.41 0.29 -4.23
C CYS A 40 0.61 0.98 -5.35
N ALA A 41 -0.72 0.86 -5.33
CA ALA A 41 -1.69 1.39 -6.27
C ALA A 41 -1.62 0.85 -7.70
N HIS A 42 -0.71 -0.10 -7.97
CA HIS A 42 -0.48 -0.65 -9.31
C HIS A 42 -0.29 0.45 -10.38
N GLY A 43 0.40 1.53 -9.98
CA GLY A 43 0.73 2.71 -10.78
C GLY A 43 -0.39 3.71 -11.03
N GLU A 44 -1.40 3.73 -10.17
CA GLU A 44 -2.28 4.89 -9.99
C GLU A 44 -1.98 5.53 -8.62
N ASP A 45 -0.91 6.31 -8.53
CA ASP A 45 -0.37 6.83 -7.26
C ASP A 45 -1.44 7.41 -6.31
N SER A 46 -2.50 8.02 -6.86
CA SER A 46 -3.56 8.65 -6.08
C SER A 46 -4.35 7.69 -5.17
N VAL A 47 -4.31 6.38 -5.44
CA VAL A 47 -4.99 5.35 -4.64
C VAL A 47 -4.03 4.46 -3.83
N ALA A 48 -2.75 4.82 -3.77
CA ALA A 48 -1.78 4.16 -2.90
C ALA A 48 -2.20 4.29 -1.44
N TYR A 49 -1.96 3.26 -0.63
CA TYR A 49 -2.23 3.34 0.79
C TYR A 49 -1.35 2.43 1.63
N VAL A 50 -1.16 2.80 2.91
CA VAL A 50 -0.58 1.97 3.96
C VAL A 50 -1.44 2.12 5.21
N GLN A 51 -1.92 1.00 5.73
CA GLN A 51 -2.73 0.92 6.94
C GLN A 51 -1.96 0.14 8.01
N PHE A 52 -1.82 0.72 9.20
CA PHE A 52 -1.08 0.13 10.31
C PHE A 52 -1.99 -0.73 11.22
N ASP A 53 -1.40 -1.68 11.96
CA ASP A 53 -2.12 -2.47 12.97
C ASP A 53 -2.27 -1.64 14.26
N HIS A 54 -3.51 -1.31 14.63
CA HIS A 54 -3.85 -0.37 15.71
C HIS A 54 -4.08 -1.06 17.05
N LYS A 55 -3.03 -1.64 17.65
CA LYS A 55 -3.13 -2.15 19.02
C LYS A 55 -3.10 -1.06 20.11
N ASP A 56 -2.58 0.13 19.80
CA ASP A 56 -2.43 1.24 20.76
C ASP A 56 -3.14 2.54 20.29
N TYR A 57 -4.46 2.46 20.11
CA TYR A 57 -5.32 3.60 19.74
C TYR A 57 -5.17 4.82 20.66
N ASN A 58 -4.87 4.60 21.95
CA ASN A 58 -4.84 5.67 22.94
C ASN A 58 -3.58 6.57 22.85
N SER A 59 -2.50 6.13 22.19
CA SER A 59 -1.26 6.90 22.11
C SER A 59 -1.13 7.71 20.81
N GLU A 60 -1.65 7.23 19.67
CA GLU A 60 -1.50 7.90 18.37
C GLU A 60 -2.75 7.78 17.46
N PRO A 61 -3.87 8.46 17.80
CA PRO A 61 -5.14 8.34 17.07
C PRO A 61 -5.11 8.87 15.63
N ASN A 62 -4.08 9.64 15.24
CA ASN A 62 -4.06 10.40 13.99
C ASN A 62 -3.25 9.76 12.83
N LYS A 63 -2.73 8.54 12.96
CA LYS A 63 -1.87 7.91 11.91
C LYS A 63 -2.35 6.52 11.49
N ILE A 64 -3.64 6.43 11.12
CA ILE A 64 -4.27 5.15 10.76
C ILE A 64 -4.01 4.71 9.33
N LEU A 65 -3.88 5.68 8.44
CA LEU A 65 -3.83 5.45 7.01
C LEU A 65 -2.96 6.51 6.37
N LEU A 66 -1.90 6.08 5.68
CA LEU A 66 -1.20 6.92 4.71
C LEU A 66 -1.86 6.69 3.36
N GLN A 67 -1.98 7.75 2.56
CA GLN A 67 -2.52 7.65 1.21
C GLN A 67 -1.62 8.37 0.20
N GLY A 68 -1.77 8.02 -1.06
CA GLY A 68 -1.12 8.71 -2.16
C GLY A 68 0.41 8.70 -2.07
N GLN A 69 1.00 9.87 -2.31
CA GLN A 69 2.46 10.04 -2.27
C GLN A 69 3.07 9.75 -0.89
N GLU A 70 2.33 9.96 0.21
CA GLU A 70 2.83 9.66 1.55
C GLU A 70 2.95 8.14 1.78
N ALA A 71 1.98 7.38 1.30
CA ALA A 71 2.03 5.91 1.31
C ALA A 71 3.21 5.39 0.47
N LEU A 72 3.41 5.95 -0.73
CA LEU A 72 4.52 5.57 -1.61
C LEU A 72 5.88 5.90 -0.98
N ALA A 73 6.01 7.05 -0.34
CA ALA A 73 7.23 7.45 0.36
C ALA A 73 7.54 6.48 1.52
N TYR A 74 6.54 6.10 2.31
CA TYR A 74 6.70 5.11 3.38
C TYR A 74 7.17 3.76 2.81
N ILE A 75 6.48 3.24 1.80
CA ILE A 75 6.81 1.96 1.14
C ILE A 75 8.25 1.95 0.64
N LYS A 76 8.67 3.05 -0.01
CA LYS A 76 10.04 3.19 -0.53
C LYS A 76 11.08 3.18 0.59
N ASN A 77 10.80 3.85 1.70
CA ASN A 77 11.74 3.94 2.83
C ASN A 77 11.88 2.62 3.60
N VAL A 78 10.81 1.84 3.73
CA VAL A 78 10.84 0.56 4.49
C VAL A 78 11.41 -0.60 3.66
N LYS A 79 11.53 -0.43 2.34
CA LYS A 79 12.12 -1.43 1.44
C LYS A 79 13.62 -1.24 1.16
N LEU A 80 14.23 -0.17 1.66
CA LEU A 80 15.67 0.07 1.62
C LEU A 80 16.33 -0.52 2.87
#